data_AF-A0A7C7D6S6-F1
#
_entry.id   AF-A0A7C7D6S6-F1
#
_cell.length_a   1.000
_cell.length_b   1.000
_cell.length_c   1.000
_cell.angle_alpha   90.00
_cell.angle_beta   90.00
_cell.angle_gamma   90.00
#
_symmetry.space_group_name_H-M   'P 1'
#
loop_
_entity.id
_entity.type
_entity.pdbx_description
1 polymer ?
#
loop_
_entity_poly.entity_id
_entity_poly.type
_entity_poly.pdbx_seq_one_letter_code
_entity_poly.pdbx_strand_id
1 'polypeptide(L)'
;SLELYNYSLLKEYDYGVELDIEKINEYHSAIRKRVIRKAIEKVKGNVTEIESIHVDKIIELCLEGRTGAEIHLPKGVRAGKSYNILKIYICRDIVCRGISEKSKGKISYTCERGEKNKFFKKVLVPGVTTVEVLNTSLEAVVLDKKSFNVEIFKVLRYNSLVQFFDYDKLLDKEINIRSRQEGDILNPYKCKGTQKLKKYFIDNKIPREIRDTVPLIAKGREIVWVIGYKISDKFKITENTKSILRLEYKKS
;
A
#
# COMPACT_ATOMS: atom_id res chain seq x y z
N SER A 1 -25.23 -7.66 -8.43
CA SER A 1 -24.40 -7.06 -7.36
C SER A 1 -23.01 -6.69 -7.86
N LEU A 2 -22.38 -7.52 -8.70
CA LEU A 2 -21.09 -7.20 -9.33
C LEU A 2 -21.14 -5.94 -10.21
N GLU A 3 -22.20 -5.78 -11.00
CA GLU A 3 -22.39 -4.60 -11.86
C GLU A 3 -22.47 -3.30 -11.05
N LEU A 4 -23.28 -3.27 -9.99
CA LEU A 4 -23.42 -2.09 -9.13
C LEU A 4 -22.15 -1.81 -8.30
N TYR A 5 -21.42 -2.85 -7.91
CA TYR A 5 -20.08 -2.70 -7.34
C TYR A 5 -19.12 -2.06 -8.34
N ASN A 6 -19.07 -2.56 -9.58
CA ASN A 6 -18.21 -2.01 -10.64
C ASN A 6 -18.61 -0.56 -10.98
N TYR A 7 -19.90 -0.25 -10.99
CA TYR A 7 -20.40 1.11 -11.24
C TYR A 7 -19.98 2.10 -10.15
N SER A 8 -19.89 1.63 -8.90
CA SER A 8 -19.42 2.41 -7.75
C SER A 8 -17.90 2.45 -7.62
N LEU A 9 -17.16 1.60 -8.32
CA LEU A 9 -15.71 1.46 -8.21
C LEU A 9 -14.98 2.61 -8.90
N LEU A 10 -14.21 3.37 -8.13
CA LEU A 10 -13.35 4.44 -8.62
C LEU A 10 -11.95 3.95 -8.92
N LYS A 11 -11.36 3.17 -7.99
CA LYS A 11 -10.00 2.61 -8.11
C LYS A 11 -9.90 1.29 -7.37
N GLU A 12 -9.06 0.40 -7.90
CA GLU A 12 -8.65 -0.85 -7.25
C GLU A 12 -7.13 -0.87 -7.12
N TYR A 13 -6.66 -1.39 -5.99
CA TYR A 13 -5.27 -1.56 -5.62
C TYR A 13 -5.08 -2.98 -5.06
N ASP A 14 -3.84 -3.44 -4.98
CA ASP A 14 -3.52 -4.80 -4.50
C ASP A 14 -4.03 -5.10 -3.08
N TYR A 15 -4.29 -4.07 -2.27
CA TYR A 15 -4.74 -4.19 -0.88
C TYR A 15 -5.97 -3.32 -0.57
N GLY A 16 -6.68 -2.81 -1.57
CA GLY A 16 -7.77 -1.87 -1.31
C GLY A 16 -8.58 -1.47 -2.52
N VAL A 17 -9.73 -0.88 -2.25
CA VAL A 17 -10.66 -0.35 -3.25
C VAL A 17 -11.17 1.02 -2.81
N GLU A 18 -11.40 1.90 -3.77
CA GLU A 18 -12.09 3.18 -3.60
C GLU A 18 -13.44 3.12 -4.28
N LEU A 19 -14.48 3.44 -3.53
CA LEU A 19 -15.87 3.48 -4.00
C LEU A 19 -16.45 4.89 -3.86
N ASP A 20 -17.32 5.24 -4.78
CA ASP A 20 -18.09 6.49 -4.77
C ASP A 20 -19.26 6.39 -3.77
N ILE A 21 -19.29 7.29 -2.78
CA ILE A 21 -20.30 7.24 -1.71
C ILE A 21 -21.67 7.70 -2.23
N GLU A 22 -21.73 8.70 -3.10
CA GLU A 22 -22.99 9.20 -3.69
C GLU A 22 -23.70 8.05 -4.44
N LYS A 23 -22.97 7.35 -5.31
CA LYS A 23 -23.51 6.18 -6.03
C LYS A 23 -23.98 5.07 -5.10
N ILE A 24 -23.23 4.78 -4.03
CA ILE A 24 -23.63 3.78 -3.04
C ILE A 24 -24.92 4.21 -2.33
N ASN A 25 -25.06 5.50 -2.00
CA ASN A 25 -26.20 6.02 -1.24
C ASN A 25 -27.51 5.98 -2.03
N GLU A 26 -27.44 6.05 -3.36
CA GLU A 26 -28.61 5.85 -4.25
C GLU A 26 -29.19 4.44 -4.17
N TYR A 27 -28.39 3.46 -3.75
CA TYR A 27 -28.83 2.07 -3.73
C TYR A 27 -29.75 1.74 -2.54
N HIS A 28 -30.71 0.84 -2.79
CA HIS A 28 -31.47 0.20 -1.73
C HIS A 28 -30.55 -0.42 -0.67
N SER A 29 -31.00 -0.42 0.59
CA SER A 29 -30.22 -0.89 1.75
C SER A 29 -29.63 -2.31 1.55
N ALA A 30 -30.41 -3.23 0.98
CA ALA A 30 -29.94 -4.58 0.66
C ALA A 30 -28.82 -4.61 -0.38
N ILE A 31 -28.87 -3.71 -1.36
CA ILE A 31 -27.85 -3.58 -2.41
C ILE A 31 -26.57 -2.96 -1.82
N ARG A 32 -26.69 -1.92 -0.99
CA ARG A 32 -25.54 -1.33 -0.27
C ARG A 32 -24.77 -2.41 0.49
N LYS A 33 -25.45 -3.24 1.28
CA LYS A 33 -24.82 -4.35 2.01
C LYS A 33 -24.09 -5.31 1.07
N ARG A 34 -24.67 -5.63 -0.10
CA ARG A 34 -24.05 -6.51 -1.10
C ARG A 34 -22.81 -5.88 -1.74
N VAL A 35 -22.87 -4.59 -2.10
CA VAL A 35 -21.73 -3.85 -2.68
C VAL A 35 -20.57 -3.76 -1.69
N ILE A 36 -20.85 -3.40 -0.43
CA ILE A 36 -19.84 -3.33 0.63
C ILE A 36 -19.23 -4.72 0.90
N ARG A 37 -20.05 -5.78 0.97
CA ARG A 37 -19.52 -7.14 1.10
C ARG A 37 -18.62 -7.53 -0.06
N LYS A 38 -18.99 -7.16 -1.28
CA LYS A 38 -18.16 -7.44 -2.47
C LYS A 38 -16.82 -6.72 -2.43
N ALA A 39 -16.82 -5.47 -1.96
CA ALA A 39 -15.60 -4.70 -1.74
C ALA A 39 -14.67 -5.35 -0.70
N ILE A 40 -15.23 -5.79 0.43
CA ILE A 40 -14.47 -6.52 1.44
C ILE A 40 -13.93 -7.83 0.90
N GLU A 41 -14.75 -8.59 0.17
CA GLU A 41 -14.35 -9.84 -0.48
C GLU A 41 -13.16 -9.61 -1.43
N LYS A 42 -13.18 -8.53 -2.22
CA LYS A 42 -12.09 -8.18 -3.13
C LYS A 42 -10.78 -7.88 -2.40
N VAL A 43 -10.86 -7.17 -1.29
CA VAL A 43 -9.70 -6.71 -0.53
C VAL A 43 -9.11 -7.81 0.37
N LYS A 44 -9.97 -8.60 1.02
CA LYS A 44 -9.60 -9.68 1.95
C LYS A 44 -9.42 -11.04 1.27
N GLY A 45 -10.03 -11.24 0.10
CA GLY A 45 -10.13 -12.53 -0.61
C GLY A 45 -11.33 -13.38 -0.19
N ASN A 46 -11.96 -13.08 0.95
CA ASN A 46 -13.19 -13.73 1.42
C ASN A 46 -13.95 -12.82 2.41
N VAL A 47 -15.18 -13.20 2.77
CA VAL A 47 -16.02 -12.49 3.74
C VAL A 47 -16.16 -13.21 5.09
N THR A 48 -15.37 -14.27 5.33
CA THR A 48 -15.41 -15.01 6.60
C THR A 48 -15.09 -14.08 7.77
N GLU A 49 -15.70 -14.31 8.95
CA GLU A 49 -15.53 -13.44 10.14
C GLU A 49 -15.90 -11.95 9.94
N ILE A 50 -16.61 -11.61 8.86
CA ILE A 50 -17.21 -10.29 8.65
C ILE A 50 -18.73 -10.42 8.75
N GLU A 51 -19.21 -10.26 9.98
CA GLU A 51 -20.64 -10.25 10.32
C GLU A 51 -21.40 -9.05 9.71
N SER A 52 -22.74 -9.11 9.70
CA SER A 52 -23.56 -7.99 9.18
C SER A 52 -23.30 -6.69 9.92
N ILE A 53 -23.07 -6.74 11.24
CA ILE A 53 -22.78 -5.55 12.05
C ILE A 53 -21.55 -4.77 11.53
N HIS A 54 -20.57 -5.45 10.96
CA HIS A 54 -19.38 -4.83 10.38
C HIS A 54 -19.71 -4.09 9.08
N VAL A 55 -20.56 -4.68 8.25
CA VAL A 55 -21.05 -4.08 7.01
C VAL A 55 -21.92 -2.86 7.31
N ASP A 56 -22.77 -2.97 8.34
CA ASP A 56 -23.67 -1.91 8.75
C ASP A 56 -22.88 -0.68 9.28
N LYS A 57 -21.79 -0.90 10.02
CA LYS A 57 -20.86 0.18 10.42
C LYS A 57 -20.23 0.91 9.23
N ILE A 58 -19.91 0.21 8.14
CA ILE A 58 -19.37 0.84 6.93
C ILE A 58 -20.45 1.70 6.26
N ILE A 59 -21.69 1.22 6.23
CA ILE A 59 -22.81 1.98 5.68
C ILE A 59 -23.09 3.23 6.53
N GLU A 60 -23.06 3.10 7.85
CA GLU A 60 -23.15 4.25 8.79
C GLU A 60 -22.04 5.26 8.53
N LEU A 61 -20.80 4.80 8.33
CA LEU A 61 -19.67 5.66 7.96
C LEU A 61 -19.92 6.41 6.63
N CYS A 62 -20.52 5.77 5.63
CA CYS A 62 -20.87 6.42 4.36
C CYS A 62 -21.89 7.53 4.55
N LEU A 63 -22.98 7.23 5.27
CA LEU A 63 -24.13 8.13 5.44
C LEU A 63 -23.82 9.29 6.38
N GLU A 64 -23.26 8.99 7.55
CA GLU A 64 -23.21 9.91 8.69
C GLU A 64 -21.77 10.23 9.11
N GLY A 65 -20.80 9.47 8.60
CA GLY A 65 -19.40 9.66 8.95
C GLY A 65 -18.84 11.02 8.52
N ARG A 66 -18.10 11.67 9.42
CA ARG A 66 -17.29 12.85 9.12
C ARG A 66 -16.11 12.52 8.20
N THR A 67 -15.70 13.45 7.34
CA THR A 67 -14.52 13.28 6.48
C THR A 67 -13.27 12.99 7.32
N GLY A 68 -12.51 11.97 6.93
CA GLY A 68 -11.34 11.47 7.65
C GLY A 68 -11.66 10.46 8.75
N ALA A 69 -12.94 10.15 9.01
CA ALA A 69 -13.31 9.07 9.91
C ALA A 69 -12.94 7.71 9.32
N GLU A 70 -12.52 6.81 10.20
CA GLU A 70 -12.14 5.44 9.86
C GLU A 70 -12.73 4.48 10.88
N ILE A 71 -13.16 3.32 10.38
CA ILE A 71 -13.56 2.18 11.19
C ILE A 71 -12.64 1.01 10.93
N HIS A 72 -12.40 0.25 11.99
CA HIS A 72 -11.57 -0.94 11.97
C HIS A 72 -12.48 -2.15 12.09
N LEU A 73 -12.16 -3.17 11.30
CA LEU A 73 -12.94 -4.38 11.15
C LEU A 73 -12.01 -5.58 11.41
N PRO A 74 -12.56 -6.79 11.67
CA PRO A 74 -11.76 -7.99 11.87
C PRO A 74 -10.76 -8.26 10.76
N LYS A 75 -9.66 -8.95 11.12
CA LYS A 75 -8.59 -9.39 10.20
C LYS A 75 -7.94 -8.25 9.41
N GLY A 76 -7.80 -7.09 10.04
CA GLY A 76 -7.05 -5.95 9.49
C GLY A 76 -7.76 -5.21 8.37
N VAL A 77 -9.04 -5.49 8.12
CA VAL A 77 -9.85 -4.71 7.18
C VAL A 77 -10.16 -3.36 7.81
N ARG A 78 -10.04 -2.30 7.03
CA ARG A 78 -10.35 -0.93 7.42
C ARG A 78 -11.25 -0.30 6.39
N ALA A 79 -12.15 0.55 6.86
CA ALA A 79 -12.95 1.39 5.98
C ALA A 79 -12.84 2.85 6.42
N GLY A 80 -12.48 3.74 5.50
CA GLY A 80 -12.28 5.16 5.77
C GLY A 80 -13.07 6.02 4.80
N LYS A 81 -13.60 7.14 5.29
CA LYS A 81 -14.29 8.14 4.47
C LYS A 81 -13.37 9.32 4.18
N SER A 82 -13.25 9.68 2.91
CA SER A 82 -12.48 10.82 2.45
C SER A 82 -13.29 11.59 1.42
N TYR A 83 -13.98 12.66 1.84
CA TYR A 83 -14.97 13.36 1.02
C TYR A 83 -16.02 12.37 0.51
N ASN A 84 -16.26 12.32 -0.82
CA ASN A 84 -17.20 11.41 -1.46
C ASN A 84 -16.61 10.00 -1.73
N ILE A 85 -15.50 9.63 -1.09
CA ILE A 85 -14.81 8.36 -1.35
C ILE A 85 -14.83 7.50 -0.10
N LEU A 86 -15.36 6.30 -0.25
CA LEU A 86 -15.20 5.21 0.70
C LEU A 86 -13.97 4.41 0.29
N LYS A 87 -12.99 4.31 1.19
CA LYS A 87 -11.82 3.46 1.01
C LYS A 87 -12.01 2.22 1.85
N ILE A 88 -11.93 1.04 1.25
CA ILE A 88 -11.84 -0.23 1.98
C ILE A 88 -10.48 -0.82 1.67
N TYR A 89 -9.69 -1.14 2.68
CA TYR A 89 -8.35 -1.67 2.48
C TYR A 89 -7.94 -2.61 3.60
N ILE A 90 -6.99 -3.49 3.33
CA ILE A 90 -6.43 -4.43 4.30
C ILE A 90 -5.06 -3.93 4.75
N CYS A 91 -4.93 -3.67 6.05
CA CYS A 91 -3.64 -3.40 6.66
C CYS A 91 -3.00 -4.76 6.98
N ARG A 92 -2.04 -5.20 6.15
CA ARG A 92 -1.44 -6.54 6.27
C ARG A 92 -0.33 -6.64 7.32
N ASP A 93 0.06 -5.54 7.97
CA ASP A 93 1.14 -5.50 8.97
C ASP A 93 0.77 -4.73 10.24
N ILE A 94 -0.28 -5.19 10.92
CA ILE A 94 -0.45 -4.94 12.35
C ILE A 94 -0.74 -6.28 12.99
N VAL A 95 0.11 -6.64 13.95
CA VAL A 95 -0.21 -7.56 15.03
C VAL A 95 -1.49 -7.06 15.69
N CYS A 96 -2.66 -7.36 15.11
CA CYS A 96 -3.95 -7.21 15.76
C CYS A 96 -4.07 -8.35 16.76
N ARG A 97 -3.25 -8.33 17.81
CA ARG A 97 -3.64 -8.98 19.07
C ARG A 97 -4.85 -8.18 19.54
N GLY A 98 -6.03 -8.70 19.23
CA GLY A 98 -7.28 -8.06 19.61
C GLY A 98 -7.29 -7.85 21.12
N ILE A 99 -7.47 -6.61 21.54
CA ILE A 99 -8.01 -6.33 22.86
C ILE A 99 -9.42 -5.82 22.59
N SER A 100 -10.39 -6.70 22.85
CA SER A 100 -11.80 -6.34 22.89
C SER A 100 -12.09 -5.69 24.24
N GLU A 101 -12.29 -4.37 24.28
CA GLU A 101 -12.95 -3.78 25.44
C GLU A 101 -14.46 -3.81 25.21
N LYS A 102 -15.13 -4.75 25.90
CA LYS A 102 -16.58 -4.80 25.99
C LYS A 102 -17.05 -3.72 26.96
N SER A 103 -17.33 -2.54 26.44
CA SER A 103 -18.06 -1.51 27.18
C SER A 103 -19.32 -1.14 26.39
N LYS A 104 -20.48 -1.61 26.89
CA LYS A 104 -21.84 -1.25 26.42
C LYS A 104 -22.09 -1.39 24.90
N GLY A 105 -21.87 -2.58 24.35
CA GLY A 105 -22.30 -2.92 22.97
C GLY A 105 -21.50 -2.28 21.83
N LYS A 106 -20.44 -1.53 22.13
CA LYS A 106 -19.58 -0.88 21.12
C LYS A 106 -18.24 -1.62 21.03
N ILE A 107 -18.07 -2.48 20.02
CA ILE A 107 -16.76 -3.06 19.69
C ILE A 107 -15.90 -1.94 19.08
N SER A 108 -14.94 -1.42 19.85
CA SER A 108 -13.87 -0.54 19.37
C SER A 108 -12.58 -1.33 19.22
N TYR A 109 -11.93 -1.22 18.06
CA TYR A 109 -10.57 -1.68 17.87
C TYR A 109 -9.65 -0.47 18.05
N THR A 110 -8.71 -0.53 18.98
CA THR A 110 -7.72 0.51 19.17
C THR A 110 -6.46 0.17 18.38
N CYS A 111 -6.07 1.07 17.48
CA CYS A 111 -4.73 1.04 16.91
C CYS A 111 -3.80 1.83 17.84
N GLU A 112 -2.93 1.14 18.57
CA GLU A 112 -1.75 1.81 19.08
C GLU A 112 -0.96 2.34 17.87
N ARG A 113 -0.88 3.67 17.70
CA ARG A 113 0.10 4.30 16.80
C ARG A 113 1.48 4.05 17.41
N GLY A 114 1.99 2.84 17.22
CA GLY A 114 3.26 2.43 17.79
C GLY A 114 4.41 2.90 16.92
N GLU A 115 5.39 3.54 17.54
CA GLU A 115 6.79 3.60 17.09
C GLU A 115 7.35 2.20 16.76
N LYS A 116 6.64 1.13 17.17
CA LYS A 116 6.88 -0.29 16.92
C LYS A 116 7.03 -0.70 15.45
N ASN A 117 6.58 0.09 14.47
CA ASN A 117 6.67 -0.26 13.04
C ASN A 117 7.76 0.49 12.25
N LYS A 118 8.58 1.31 12.92
CA LYS A 118 9.74 1.94 12.24
C LYS A 118 10.85 0.91 12.07
N PHE A 119 11.46 0.88 10.89
CA PHE A 119 12.62 0.06 10.62
C PHE A 119 13.57 0.80 9.67
N PHE A 120 14.85 0.47 9.79
CA PHE A 120 15.91 0.97 8.95
C PHE A 120 16.96 -0.12 8.84
N LYS A 121 17.19 -0.63 7.64
CA LYS A 121 18.22 -1.63 7.39
C LYS A 121 18.95 -1.36 6.08
N LYS A 122 20.27 -1.51 6.12
CA LYS A 122 21.11 -1.53 4.93
C LYS A 122 20.70 -2.69 4.03
N VAL A 123 20.51 -2.42 2.75
CA VAL A 123 20.28 -3.47 1.74
C VAL A 123 21.60 -4.18 1.48
N LEU A 124 21.59 -5.50 1.57
CA LEU A 124 22.72 -6.35 1.20
C LEU A 124 22.69 -6.54 -0.32
N VAL A 125 23.76 -6.14 -1.01
CA VAL A 125 23.87 -6.26 -2.47
C VAL A 125 25.23 -6.87 -2.83
N PRO A 126 25.27 -8.07 -3.45
CA PRO A 126 24.16 -9.02 -3.58
C PRO A 126 23.79 -9.63 -2.21
N GLY A 127 22.56 -10.12 -2.06
CA GLY A 127 22.14 -10.84 -0.86
C GLY A 127 20.67 -10.68 -0.52
N VAL A 128 20.29 -11.16 0.66
CA VAL A 128 18.93 -11.08 1.19
C VAL A 128 18.92 -10.27 2.49
N THR A 129 18.10 -9.22 2.52
CA THR A 129 17.86 -8.40 3.72
C THR A 129 16.49 -8.73 4.29
N THR A 130 16.44 -9.27 5.51
CA THR A 130 15.18 -9.53 6.24
C THR A 130 14.70 -8.27 6.95
N VAL A 131 13.38 -8.06 7.01
CA VAL A 131 12.72 -7.01 7.81
C VAL A 131 11.75 -7.71 8.76
N GLU A 132 12.22 -8.02 9.97
CA GLU A 132 11.49 -8.86 10.94
C GLU A 132 10.17 -8.23 11.35
N VAL A 133 10.15 -6.91 11.49
CA VAL A 133 8.97 -6.13 11.90
C VAL A 133 7.81 -6.28 10.91
N LEU A 134 8.11 -6.54 9.63
CA LEU A 134 7.13 -6.77 8.58
C LEU A 134 7.00 -8.26 8.19
N ASN A 135 7.79 -9.15 8.79
CA ASN A 135 7.93 -10.54 8.37
C ASN A 135 8.16 -10.67 6.85
N THR A 136 9.11 -9.89 6.32
CA THR A 136 9.42 -9.85 4.90
C THR A 136 10.91 -9.93 4.62
N SER A 137 11.25 -10.17 3.35
CA SER A 137 12.63 -10.18 2.87
C SER A 137 12.75 -9.44 1.54
N LEU A 138 13.89 -8.77 1.36
CA LEU A 138 14.30 -8.15 0.11
C LEU A 138 15.52 -8.89 -0.44
N GLU A 139 15.36 -9.54 -1.58
CA GLU A 139 16.45 -10.16 -2.31
C GLU A 139 17.02 -9.17 -3.34
N ALA A 140 18.33 -9.01 -3.36
CA ALA A 140 19.04 -8.12 -4.26
C ALA A 140 20.10 -8.88 -5.05
N VAL A 141 20.04 -8.76 -6.38
CA VAL A 141 20.95 -9.42 -7.32
C VAL A 141 21.46 -8.41 -8.33
N VAL A 142 22.77 -8.39 -8.56
CA VAL A 142 23.38 -7.57 -9.63
C VAL A 142 23.48 -8.41 -10.89
N LEU A 143 22.97 -7.88 -11.99
CA LEU A 143 22.93 -8.50 -13.30
C LEU A 143 23.74 -7.66 -14.29
N ASP A 144 24.49 -8.31 -15.18
CA ASP A 144 25.02 -7.64 -16.37
C ASP A 144 23.87 -7.41 -17.36
N LYS A 145 23.79 -6.19 -17.89
CA LYS A 145 22.81 -5.86 -18.93
C LYS A 145 22.91 -6.75 -20.16
N LYS A 146 24.09 -7.24 -20.52
CA LYS A 146 24.27 -8.15 -21.67
C LYS A 146 23.48 -9.44 -21.52
N SER A 147 23.28 -9.90 -20.28
CA SER A 147 22.51 -11.10 -19.95
C SER A 147 21.04 -10.81 -19.64
N PHE A 148 20.62 -9.54 -19.72
CA PHE A 148 19.29 -9.12 -19.31
C PHE A 148 18.31 -9.01 -20.48
N ASN A 149 17.25 -9.83 -20.49
CA ASN A 149 16.20 -9.71 -21.49
C ASN A 149 15.30 -8.49 -21.20
N VAL A 150 15.39 -7.47 -22.06
CA VAL A 150 14.60 -6.22 -21.98
C VAL A 150 13.09 -6.47 -22.06
N GLU A 151 12.64 -7.57 -22.67
CA GLU A 151 11.22 -7.94 -22.74
C GLU A 151 10.58 -8.14 -21.36
N ILE A 152 11.37 -8.52 -20.35
CA ILE A 152 10.92 -8.63 -18.96
C ILE A 152 10.32 -7.29 -18.48
N PHE A 153 10.85 -6.14 -18.91
CA PHE A 153 10.31 -4.83 -18.53
C PHE A 153 8.94 -4.51 -19.11
N LYS A 154 8.62 -5.06 -20.28
CA LYS A 154 7.33 -4.79 -20.93
C LYS A 154 6.18 -5.45 -20.18
N VAL A 155 6.46 -6.53 -19.46
CA VAL A 155 5.47 -7.31 -18.69
C VAL A 155 5.30 -6.76 -17.28
N LEU A 156 6.33 -6.13 -16.71
CA LEU A 156 6.32 -5.69 -15.31
C LEU A 156 5.44 -4.45 -15.11
N ARG A 157 4.41 -4.62 -14.28
CA ARG A 157 3.57 -3.51 -13.83
C ARG A 157 4.28 -2.69 -12.76
N TYR A 158 3.88 -1.44 -12.59
CA TYR A 158 4.48 -0.51 -11.62
C TYR A 158 4.30 -0.95 -10.15
N ASN A 159 3.29 -1.77 -9.87
CA ASN A 159 3.02 -2.38 -8.57
C ASN A 159 3.73 -3.72 -8.34
N SER A 160 4.53 -4.19 -9.31
CA SER A 160 5.31 -5.41 -9.18
C SER A 160 6.19 -5.37 -7.93
N LEU A 161 6.26 -6.49 -7.22
CA LEU A 161 7.19 -6.73 -6.12
C LEU A 161 8.60 -7.13 -6.60
N VAL A 162 8.80 -7.18 -7.91
CA VAL A 162 10.11 -7.27 -8.56
C VAL A 162 10.31 -6.00 -9.36
N GLN A 163 11.42 -5.30 -9.10
CA GLN A 163 11.81 -4.12 -9.86
C GLN A 163 13.31 -4.11 -10.14
N PHE A 164 13.69 -3.35 -11.15
CA PHE A 164 15.07 -3.26 -11.59
C PHE A 164 15.51 -1.80 -11.71
N PHE A 165 16.75 -1.57 -11.34
CA PHE A 165 17.32 -0.24 -11.22
C PHE A 165 18.68 -0.18 -11.88
N ASP A 166 19.04 1.01 -12.33
CA ASP A 166 20.40 1.32 -12.74
C ASP A 166 21.31 1.30 -11.50
N TYR A 167 22.11 0.24 -11.38
CA TYR A 167 22.90 0.01 -10.18
C TYR A 167 24.00 1.05 -10.02
N ASP A 168 24.57 1.51 -11.14
CA ASP A 168 25.69 2.45 -11.15
C ASP A 168 25.29 3.80 -10.50
N LYS A 169 24.02 4.20 -10.62
CA LYS A 169 23.46 5.41 -9.97
C LYS A 169 23.23 5.28 -8.46
N LEU A 170 23.41 4.08 -7.91
CA LEU A 170 23.18 3.78 -6.50
C LEU A 170 24.48 3.58 -5.72
N LEU A 171 25.64 3.53 -6.40
CA LEU A 171 26.93 3.19 -5.77
C LEU A 171 27.53 4.29 -4.89
N ASP A 172 27.17 5.56 -5.11
CA ASP A 172 27.75 6.71 -4.40
C ASP A 172 27.25 6.87 -2.96
N LYS A 173 26.17 6.16 -2.57
CA LYS A 173 25.64 6.19 -1.19
C LYS A 173 25.01 4.87 -0.81
N GLU A 174 24.91 4.64 0.49
CA GLU A 174 24.24 3.46 1.01
C GLU A 174 22.75 3.42 0.65
N ILE A 175 22.29 2.23 0.26
CA ILE A 175 20.90 1.91 -0.03
C ILE A 175 20.30 1.21 1.19
N ASN A 176 19.11 1.63 1.59
CA ASN A 176 18.43 1.12 2.77
C ASN A 176 16.99 0.72 2.46
N ILE A 177 16.52 -0.37 3.07
CA ILE A 177 15.11 -0.69 3.20
C ILE A 177 14.60 -0.13 4.53
N ARG A 178 13.67 0.82 4.47
CA ARG A 178 13.23 1.55 5.67
C ARG A 178 11.79 2.06 5.60
N SER A 179 11.24 2.39 6.77
CA SER A 179 10.04 3.22 6.89
C SER A 179 10.31 4.66 6.44
N ARG A 180 9.23 5.40 6.11
CA ARG A 180 9.34 6.82 5.71
C ARG A 180 9.94 7.70 6.80
N GLN A 181 10.69 8.70 6.38
CA GLN A 181 11.27 9.75 7.22
C GLN A 181 10.76 11.11 6.78
N GLU A 182 10.87 12.09 7.69
CA GLU A 182 10.54 13.47 7.35
C GLU A 182 11.55 14.03 6.34
N GLY A 183 11.03 14.77 5.35
CA GLY A 183 11.85 15.31 4.27
C GLY A 183 12.15 14.35 3.12
N ASP A 184 11.63 13.11 3.15
CA ASP A 184 11.76 12.17 2.04
C ASP A 184 11.19 12.75 0.73
N ILE A 185 11.91 12.51 -0.37
CA ILE A 185 11.58 12.99 -1.71
C ILE A 185 11.57 11.85 -2.72
N LEU A 186 10.68 11.95 -3.69
CA LEU A 186 10.51 10.99 -4.78
C LEU A 186 10.37 11.76 -6.10
N ASN A 187 11.08 11.33 -7.13
CA ASN A 187 10.79 11.70 -8.52
C ASN A 187 10.06 10.53 -9.17
N PRO A 188 8.72 10.49 -9.19
CA PRO A 188 7.97 9.31 -9.60
C PRO A 188 8.13 9.05 -11.10
N TYR A 189 8.28 7.77 -11.48
CA TYR A 189 8.45 7.38 -12.88
C TYR A 189 7.33 7.91 -13.81
N LYS A 190 7.74 8.52 -14.94
CA LYS A 190 6.88 9.24 -15.90
C LYS A 190 6.15 10.48 -15.35
N CYS A 191 6.57 11.03 -14.21
CA CYS A 191 6.11 12.33 -13.72
C CYS A 191 7.19 13.38 -13.93
N LYS A 192 6.80 14.64 -14.11
CA LYS A 192 7.75 15.76 -14.20
C LYS A 192 8.18 16.19 -12.80
N GLY A 193 9.47 16.03 -12.51
CA GLY A 193 10.12 16.62 -11.35
C GLY A 193 10.05 15.80 -10.06
N THR A 194 10.73 16.34 -9.04
CA THR A 194 10.81 15.74 -7.71
C THR A 194 9.74 16.32 -6.79
N GLN A 195 9.10 15.50 -5.98
CA GLN A 195 8.10 15.92 -5.00
C GLN A 195 8.36 15.28 -3.63
N LYS A 196 7.83 15.87 -2.57
CA LYS A 196 7.86 15.28 -1.21
C LYS A 196 7.10 13.95 -1.23
N LEU A 197 7.65 12.92 -0.59
CA LEU A 197 6.99 11.61 -0.45
C LEU A 197 5.61 11.75 0.24
N LYS A 198 5.50 12.65 1.22
CA LYS A 198 4.21 13.01 1.84
C LYS A 198 3.18 13.47 0.80
N LYS A 199 3.58 14.32 -0.14
CA LYS A 199 2.70 14.81 -1.22
C LYS A 199 2.32 13.65 -2.15
N TYR A 200 3.30 12.83 -2.56
CA TYR A 200 3.05 11.64 -3.36
C TYR A 200 1.99 10.72 -2.72
N PHE A 201 2.09 10.45 -1.42
CA PHE A 201 1.11 9.64 -0.70
C PHE A 201 -0.28 10.28 -0.62
N ILE A 202 -0.37 11.61 -0.52
CA ILE A 202 -1.65 12.32 -0.54
C ILE A 202 -2.28 12.25 -1.93
N ASP A 203 -1.52 12.58 -2.97
CA ASP A 203 -1.99 12.63 -4.35
C ASP A 203 -2.44 11.24 -4.84
N ASN A 204 -1.73 10.18 -4.41
CA ASN A 204 -2.10 8.79 -4.68
C ASN A 204 -3.11 8.22 -3.68
N LYS A 205 -3.65 9.06 -2.79
CA LYS A 205 -4.71 8.72 -1.84
C LYS A 205 -4.38 7.56 -0.91
N ILE A 206 -3.10 7.30 -0.67
CA ILE A 206 -2.63 6.24 0.23
C ILE A 206 -3.09 6.59 1.66
N PRO A 207 -3.84 5.72 2.36
CA PRO A 207 -4.34 5.98 3.72
C PRO A 207 -3.21 6.35 4.69
N ARG A 208 -3.45 7.29 5.59
CA ARG A 208 -2.41 7.84 6.48
C ARG A 208 -1.80 6.74 7.35
N GLU A 209 -2.61 5.76 7.71
CA GLU A 209 -2.36 4.68 8.63
C GLU A 209 -1.36 3.67 8.07
N ILE A 210 -1.36 3.46 6.75
CA ILE A 210 -0.41 2.53 6.11
C ILE A 210 0.86 3.23 5.64
N ARG A 211 0.89 4.56 5.52
CA ARG A 211 2.06 5.30 5.02
C ARG A 211 3.33 5.04 5.82
N ASP A 212 3.20 4.82 7.12
CA ASP A 212 4.33 4.56 8.02
C ASP A 212 4.84 3.11 7.89
N THR A 213 4.00 2.20 7.39
CA THR A 213 4.34 0.78 7.19
C THR A 213 4.77 0.45 5.77
N VAL A 214 4.55 1.34 4.79
CA VAL A 214 4.99 1.11 3.40
C VAL A 214 6.53 1.01 3.38
N PRO A 215 7.09 -0.13 2.94
CA PRO A 215 8.53 -0.28 2.87
C PRO A 215 9.09 0.49 1.67
N LEU A 216 10.20 1.19 1.92
CA LEU A 216 10.85 2.05 0.94
C LEU A 216 12.29 1.58 0.73
N ILE A 217 12.71 1.52 -0.54
CA ILE A 217 14.13 1.53 -0.88
C ILE A 217 14.57 2.97 -1.01
N ALA A 218 15.56 3.37 -0.22
CA ALA A 218 16.01 4.75 -0.11
C ALA A 218 17.52 4.86 -0.21
N LYS A 219 17.96 5.94 -0.86
CA LYS A 219 19.35 6.41 -0.91
C LYS A 219 19.41 7.76 -0.21
N GLY A 220 19.73 7.75 1.08
CA GLY A 220 19.53 8.92 1.96
C GLY A 220 18.05 9.32 2.02
N ARG A 221 17.72 10.56 1.60
CA ARG A 221 16.34 11.09 1.52
C ARG A 221 15.65 10.82 0.18
N GLU A 222 16.40 10.39 -0.84
CA GLU A 222 15.83 10.07 -2.15
C GLU A 222 15.26 8.67 -2.14
N ILE A 223 13.97 8.56 -2.42
CA ILE A 223 13.28 7.28 -2.51
C ILE A 223 13.51 6.71 -3.90
N VAL A 224 14.11 5.52 -3.93
CA VAL A 224 14.38 4.72 -5.13
C VAL A 224 13.11 3.97 -5.54
N TRP A 225 12.44 3.36 -4.56
CA TRP A 225 11.25 2.56 -4.78
C TRP A 225 10.32 2.62 -3.58
N VAL A 226 9.08 3.02 -3.84
CA VAL A 226 7.95 2.81 -2.93
C VAL A 226 7.38 1.43 -3.24
N ILE A 227 7.71 0.43 -2.43
CA ILE A 227 7.42 -0.98 -2.73
C ILE A 227 5.91 -1.20 -2.88
N GLY A 228 5.50 -1.87 -3.97
CA GLY A 228 4.10 -2.07 -4.34
C GLY A 228 3.40 -0.86 -4.96
N TYR A 229 4.07 0.29 -5.10
CA TYR A 229 3.47 1.50 -5.65
C TYR A 229 4.21 2.08 -6.86
N LYS A 230 5.42 2.63 -6.66
CA LYS A 230 6.08 3.36 -7.75
C LYS A 230 7.59 3.44 -7.53
N ILE A 231 8.32 3.25 -8.62
CA ILE A 231 9.75 3.51 -8.69
C ILE A 231 10.04 4.99 -8.97
N SER A 232 11.26 5.42 -8.66
CA SER A 232 11.73 6.72 -9.09
C SER A 232 12.28 6.70 -10.52
N ASP A 233 11.98 7.75 -11.28
CA ASP A 233 12.50 7.95 -12.64
C ASP A 233 14.03 8.12 -12.66
N LYS A 234 14.64 8.62 -11.57
CA LYS A 234 16.09 8.86 -11.52
C LYS A 234 16.91 7.58 -11.62
N PHE A 235 16.45 6.51 -10.97
CA PHE A 235 17.17 5.23 -10.84
C PHE A 235 16.67 4.17 -11.84
N LYS A 236 15.85 4.55 -12.81
CA LYS A 236 15.40 3.64 -13.86
C LYS A 236 16.58 3.22 -14.74
N ILE A 237 16.45 2.01 -15.29
CA ILE A 237 17.35 1.50 -16.33
C ILE A 237 17.13 2.29 -17.61
N THR A 238 18.24 2.59 -18.29
CA THR A 238 18.28 3.25 -19.58
C THR A 238 19.17 2.46 -20.54
N GLU A 239 19.27 2.93 -21.77
CA GLU A 239 20.20 2.41 -22.78
C GLU A 239 21.67 2.53 -22.35
N ASN A 240 21.99 3.44 -21.41
CA ASN A 240 23.35 3.67 -20.93
C ASN A 240 23.70 2.90 -19.64
N THR A 241 22.71 2.30 -18.97
CA THR A 241 22.95 1.47 -17.78
C THR A 241 23.89 0.33 -18.13
N LYS A 242 24.93 0.07 -17.31
CA LYS A 242 25.85 -1.07 -17.50
C LYS A 242 25.49 -2.21 -16.56
N SER A 243 25.30 -1.88 -15.29
CA SER A 243 24.96 -2.84 -14.23
C SER A 243 23.51 -2.66 -13.80
N ILE A 244 22.76 -3.76 -13.72
CA ILE A 244 21.35 -3.75 -13.33
C ILE A 244 21.21 -4.33 -11.92
N LEU A 245 20.56 -3.61 -11.02
CA LEU A 245 20.15 -4.12 -9.71
C LEU A 245 18.72 -4.65 -9.80
N ARG A 246 18.54 -5.96 -9.66
CA ARG A 246 17.23 -6.59 -9.46
C ARG A 246 16.93 -6.62 -7.96
N LEU A 247 15.78 -6.06 -7.58
CA LEU A 247 15.23 -6.17 -6.24
C LEU A 247 13.92 -6.94 -6.28
N GLU A 248 13.77 -7.91 -5.39
CA GLU A 248 12.54 -8.68 -5.22
C GLU A 248 12.12 -8.65 -3.75
N TYR A 249 10.90 -8.17 -3.51
CA TYR A 249 10.29 -8.10 -2.18
C TYR A 249 9.35 -9.29 -1.98
N LYS A 250 9.65 -10.12 -0.98
CA LYS A 250 8.86 -11.32 -0.65
C LYS A 250 8.30 -11.19 0.75
N LYS A 251 7.09 -11.74 0.94
CA LYS A 251 6.58 -12.02 2.28
C LYS A 251 7.15 -13.37 2.72
N SER A 252 7.61 -13.43 3.97
CA SER A 252 8.03 -14.68 4.61
C SER A 252 6.83 -15.49 5.08
#